data_AF-M2YF35-F1
#
_entry.id   AF-M2YF35-F1
#
_cell.length_a   1.000
_cell.length_b   1.000
_cell.length_c   1.000
_cell.angle_alpha   90.00
_cell.angle_beta   90.00
_cell.angle_gamma   90.00
#
_symmetry.space_group_name_H-M   'P 1'
#
loop_
_entity.id
_entity.type
_entity.pdbx_description
1 polymer ?
#
loop_
_entity_poly.entity_id
_entity_poly.type
_entity_poly.pdbx_seq_one_letter_code
_entity_poly.pdbx_strand_id
1 'polypeptide(L)'
;MTLAPEQVDEWTVGTLDLDEYLGRIGQDRAKPSAAALRELAKAHILAVPFENVDVVLEQHKGIALEDVIGKLVRRRRGGYCYEHGSLFAAAAEQLGYTVRRLVARVQPQKNGPYTHMTLVVEADGVQHLVDVGFGAGMLVPMPLVDGAVVDQAGWPHRLVADGDRWRLQKQEGDDWTDLHAFTLTPMHRIDYEVYHHYTSTHPRSPFTGQLVIMRLEEGLSRKLVGEEFIVERPDGTKETTTIPPERLDATLRELDVILTEDELAKLLTRYPS
;
A
#
# COMPACT_ATOMS: atom_id res chain seq x y z
N MET A 1 -1.74 -44.52 -1.55
CA MET A 1 -2.47 -43.30 -1.15
C MET A 1 -1.40 -42.34 -0.65
N THR A 2 -0.81 -41.57 -1.56
CA THR A 2 0.26 -40.63 -1.21
C THR A 2 -0.41 -39.45 -0.55
N LEU A 3 -0.11 -39.21 0.73
CA LEU A 3 -0.56 -38.01 1.43
C LEU A 3 -0.13 -36.80 0.57
N ALA A 4 -1.09 -35.92 0.25
CA ALA A 4 -0.74 -34.63 -0.33
C ALA A 4 0.29 -33.98 0.61
N PRO A 5 1.39 -33.41 0.09
CA PRO A 5 2.32 -32.69 0.94
C PRO A 5 1.52 -31.65 1.72
N GLU A 6 1.75 -31.56 3.04
CA GLU A 6 1.23 -30.44 3.85
C GLU A 6 1.50 -29.17 3.05
N GLN A 7 0.43 -28.44 2.74
CA GLN A 7 0.52 -27.19 2.02
C GLN A 7 1.28 -26.26 2.95
N VAL A 8 2.60 -26.13 2.74
CA VAL A 8 3.44 -25.23 3.50
C VAL A 8 2.82 -23.85 3.36
N ASP A 9 2.40 -23.26 4.48
CA ASP A 9 1.91 -21.89 4.52
C ASP A 9 3.07 -20.96 4.15
N GLU A 10 3.23 -20.75 2.84
CA GLU A 10 4.27 -19.91 2.24
C GLU A 10 4.23 -18.47 2.80
N TRP A 11 3.03 -18.02 3.17
CA TRP A 11 2.75 -16.66 3.62
C TRP A 11 2.86 -16.50 5.14
N THR A 12 3.01 -17.60 5.89
CA THR A 12 3.08 -17.62 7.35
C THR A 12 1.90 -16.89 8.00
N VAL A 13 0.70 -16.99 7.42
CA VAL A 13 -0.51 -16.29 7.83
C VAL A 13 -0.81 -16.48 9.32
N GLY A 14 -0.53 -17.67 9.85
CA GLY A 14 -0.73 -18.00 11.27
C GLY A 14 0.14 -17.20 12.26
N THR A 15 1.17 -16.49 11.78
CA THR A 15 2.01 -15.60 12.60
C THR A 15 1.28 -14.34 13.07
N LEU A 16 0.25 -13.90 12.33
CA LEU A 16 -0.50 -12.71 12.69
C LEU A 16 -1.47 -12.98 13.84
N ASP A 17 -1.36 -12.21 14.93
CA ASP A 17 -2.47 -12.03 15.87
C ASP A 17 -3.51 -11.10 15.23
N LEU A 18 -4.64 -11.68 14.80
CA LEU A 18 -5.68 -10.93 14.11
C LEU A 18 -6.30 -9.85 15.00
N ASP A 19 -6.47 -10.10 16.30
CA ASP A 19 -7.10 -9.12 17.20
C ASP A 19 -6.16 -7.94 17.45
N GLU A 20 -4.85 -8.20 17.52
CA GLU A 20 -3.83 -7.14 17.60
C GLU A 20 -3.90 -6.20 16.37
N TYR A 21 -3.99 -6.78 15.17
CA TYR A 21 -4.11 -6.00 13.93
C TYR A 21 -5.45 -5.27 13.81
N LEU A 22 -6.57 -5.93 14.13
CA LEU A 22 -7.89 -5.31 14.10
C LEU A 22 -7.97 -4.14 15.09
N GLY A 23 -7.39 -4.30 16.29
CA GLY A 23 -7.23 -3.21 17.26
C GLY A 23 -6.35 -2.07 16.74
N ARG A 24 -5.28 -2.37 15.99
CA ARG A 24 -4.42 -1.37 15.34
C ARG A 24 -5.16 -0.48 14.33
N ILE A 25 -6.15 -1.02 13.64
CA ILE A 25 -6.95 -0.31 12.63
C ILE A 25 -8.34 0.13 13.12
N GLY A 26 -8.70 -0.18 14.37
CA GLY A 26 -9.98 0.19 14.98
C GLY A 26 -11.17 -0.57 14.38
N GLN A 27 -11.01 -1.85 14.07
CA GLN A 27 -12.07 -2.71 13.53
C GLN A 27 -12.36 -3.87 14.48
N ASP A 28 -13.57 -4.42 14.38
CA ASP A 28 -13.95 -5.67 15.03
C ASP A 28 -13.92 -6.83 14.03
N ARG A 29 -13.93 -8.07 14.53
CA ARG A 29 -14.08 -9.25 13.67
C ARG A 29 -15.45 -9.21 12.99
N ALA A 30 -15.47 -9.35 11.66
CA ALA A 30 -16.69 -9.45 10.86
C ALA A 30 -16.65 -10.72 9.99
N LYS A 31 -17.84 -11.26 9.67
CA LYS A 31 -17.95 -12.34 8.68
C LYS A 31 -17.58 -11.83 7.29
N PRO A 32 -16.93 -12.65 6.44
CA PRO A 32 -16.48 -12.20 5.13
C PRO A 32 -17.67 -11.83 4.24
N SER A 33 -17.63 -10.62 3.69
CA SER A 33 -18.61 -10.06 2.75
C SER A 33 -17.98 -8.88 2.01
N ALA A 34 -18.53 -8.44 0.88
CA ALA A 34 -18.00 -7.29 0.14
C ALA A 34 -18.04 -6.00 0.99
N ALA A 35 -19.08 -5.84 1.81
CA ALA A 35 -19.20 -4.72 2.74
C ALA A 35 -18.11 -4.75 3.83
N ALA A 36 -17.87 -5.90 4.45
CA ALA A 36 -16.82 -6.04 5.45
C ALA A 36 -15.42 -5.87 4.84
N LEU A 37 -15.19 -6.34 3.61
CA LEU A 37 -13.93 -6.13 2.89
C LEU A 37 -13.68 -4.65 2.62
N ARG A 38 -14.73 -3.91 2.24
CA ARG A 38 -14.68 -2.46 2.03
C ARG A 38 -14.25 -1.72 3.29
N GLU A 39 -14.89 -2.00 4.42
CA GLU A 39 -14.57 -1.36 5.70
C GLU A 39 -13.17 -1.75 6.20
N LEU A 40 -12.77 -3.02 6.04
CA LEU A 40 -11.44 -3.49 6.40
C LEU A 40 -10.33 -2.76 5.62
N ALA A 41 -10.48 -2.64 4.29
CA ALA A 41 -9.52 -1.94 3.43
C ALA A 41 -9.45 -0.45 3.78
N LYS A 42 -10.61 0.20 3.91
CA LYS A 42 -10.70 1.62 4.29
C LYS A 42 -10.03 1.87 5.63
N ALA A 43 -10.32 1.06 6.65
CA ALA A 43 -9.73 1.19 7.98
C ALA A 43 -8.22 0.99 7.97
N HIS A 44 -7.70 0.02 7.20
CA HIS A 44 -6.26 -0.17 7.05
C HIS A 44 -5.57 1.09 6.50
N ILE A 45 -6.08 1.64 5.40
CA ILE A 45 -5.50 2.81 4.73
C ILE A 45 -5.56 4.06 5.61
N LEU A 46 -6.69 4.27 6.29
CA LEU A 46 -6.84 5.38 7.23
C LEU A 46 -5.94 5.23 8.47
N ALA A 47 -5.62 4.01 8.89
CA ALA A 47 -4.85 3.79 10.11
C ALA A 47 -3.33 3.66 9.89
N VAL A 48 -2.88 3.14 8.74
CA VAL A 48 -1.47 2.83 8.48
C VAL A 48 -0.90 3.82 7.45
N PRO A 49 0.09 4.67 7.80
CA PRO A 49 0.67 5.60 6.84
C PRO A 49 1.51 4.85 5.80
N PHE A 50 1.54 5.35 4.56
CA PHE A 50 2.52 4.89 3.58
C PHE A 50 3.82 5.65 3.81
N GLU A 51 4.95 4.96 3.93
CA GLU A 51 6.27 5.57 4.14
C GLU A 51 7.43 4.63 3.76
N ASN A 52 8.57 5.23 3.40
CA ASN A 52 9.81 4.52 3.07
C ASN A 52 10.98 4.89 3.99
N VAL A 53 10.74 5.36 5.21
CA VAL A 53 11.80 5.89 6.09
C VAL A 53 12.87 4.82 6.37
N ASP A 54 12.47 3.58 6.62
CA ASP A 54 13.43 2.49 6.88
C ASP A 54 14.29 2.16 5.65
N VAL A 55 13.79 2.44 4.43
CA VAL A 55 14.58 2.32 3.19
C VAL A 55 15.58 3.48 3.11
N VAL A 56 15.13 4.71 3.34
CA VAL A 56 15.98 5.91 3.32
C VAL A 56 17.06 5.86 4.39
N LEU A 57 16.80 5.22 5.54
CA LEU A 57 17.75 5.04 6.63
C LEU A 57 18.60 3.75 6.48
N GLU A 58 18.38 2.95 5.45
CA GLU A 58 19.04 1.66 5.23
C GLU A 58 18.95 0.70 6.43
N GLN A 59 17.82 0.74 7.16
CA GLN A 59 17.58 -0.03 8.37
C GLN A 59 16.43 -1.04 8.24
N HIS A 60 15.87 -1.21 7.04
CA HIS A 60 14.77 -2.13 6.79
C HIS A 60 15.17 -3.57 7.12
N LYS A 61 14.26 -4.34 7.73
CA LYS A 61 14.48 -5.76 8.05
C LYS A 61 14.05 -6.73 6.94
N GLY A 62 13.51 -6.20 5.84
CA GLY A 62 12.91 -6.99 4.77
C GLY A 62 11.38 -6.95 4.84
N ILE A 63 10.73 -7.92 4.22
CA ILE A 63 9.25 -7.99 4.07
C ILE A 63 8.65 -9.30 4.60
N ALA A 64 9.39 -10.01 5.46
CA ALA A 64 8.83 -11.17 6.16
C ALA A 64 7.68 -10.72 7.07
N LEU A 65 6.61 -11.50 7.14
CA LEU A 65 5.38 -11.09 7.84
C LEU A 65 5.61 -10.74 9.31
N GLU A 66 6.47 -11.46 10.03
CA GLU A 66 6.84 -11.15 11.43
C GLU A 66 7.45 -9.75 11.57
N ASP A 67 8.38 -9.36 10.68
CA ASP A 67 8.99 -8.04 10.70
C ASP A 67 7.97 -6.94 10.36
N VAL A 68 7.09 -7.21 9.40
CA VAL A 68 6.00 -6.32 9.01
C VAL A 68 5.04 -6.09 10.19
N ILE A 69 4.63 -7.15 10.91
CA ILE A 69 3.78 -7.05 12.10
C ILE A 69 4.48 -6.22 13.18
N GLY A 70 5.75 -6.52 13.46
CA GLY A 70 6.55 -5.77 14.43
C GLY A 70 6.61 -4.27 14.13
N LYS A 71 6.68 -3.89 12.86
CA LYS A 71 6.74 -2.49 12.42
C LYS A 71 5.36 -1.82 12.37
N LEU A 72 4.43 -2.36 11.58
CA LEU A 72 3.15 -1.69 11.28
C LEU A 72 2.16 -1.79 12.44
N VAL A 73 2.15 -2.90 13.16
CA VAL A 73 1.19 -3.16 14.26
C VAL A 73 1.77 -2.71 15.60
N ARG A 74 2.89 -3.31 16.03
CA ARG A 74 3.46 -3.11 17.38
C ARG A 74 4.12 -1.75 17.55
N ARG A 75 4.97 -1.34 16.61
CA ARG A 75 5.63 -0.01 16.61
C ARG A 75 4.75 1.10 16.04
N ARG A 76 3.58 0.75 15.47
CA ARG A 76 2.63 1.68 14.83
C ARG A 76 3.27 2.59 13.77
N ARG A 77 4.27 2.09 13.05
CA ARG A 77 4.87 2.76 11.89
C ARG A 77 4.09 2.46 10.61
N GLY A 78 4.50 3.08 9.52
CA GLY A 78 3.97 2.79 8.19
C GLY A 78 4.82 1.78 7.45
N GLY A 79 4.51 1.60 6.16
CA GLY A 79 5.38 0.88 5.24
C GLY A 79 5.06 1.25 3.80
N TYR A 80 5.57 0.47 2.86
CA TYR A 80 5.17 0.58 1.46
C TYR A 80 4.48 -0.69 0.95
N CYS A 81 4.24 -0.78 -0.36
CA CYS A 81 3.29 -1.72 -0.95
C CYS A 81 3.41 -3.18 -0.47
N TYR A 82 4.62 -3.72 -0.34
CA TYR A 82 4.83 -5.11 0.10
C TYR A 82 4.44 -5.34 1.56
N GLU A 83 4.74 -4.38 2.45
CA GLU A 83 4.44 -4.45 3.88
C GLU A 83 2.94 -4.32 4.11
N HIS A 84 2.31 -3.34 3.48
CA HIS A 84 0.85 -3.15 3.51
C HIS A 84 0.10 -4.36 2.95
N GLY A 85 0.45 -4.77 1.73
CA GLY A 85 -0.21 -5.87 1.03
C GLY A 85 -0.08 -7.20 1.76
N SER A 86 1.10 -7.51 2.31
CA SER A 86 1.33 -8.77 3.04
C SER A 86 0.53 -8.83 4.34
N LEU A 87 0.54 -7.74 5.12
CA LEU A 87 -0.22 -7.66 6.38
C LEU A 87 -1.72 -7.76 6.14
N PHE A 88 -2.24 -7.01 5.16
CA PHE A 88 -3.66 -7.03 4.82
C PHE A 88 -4.10 -8.39 4.29
N ALA A 89 -3.31 -9.01 3.41
CA ALA A 89 -3.63 -10.32 2.86
C ALA A 89 -3.70 -11.39 3.96
N ALA A 90 -2.75 -11.40 4.91
CA ALA A 90 -2.79 -12.31 6.05
C ALA A 90 -4.05 -12.10 6.90
N ALA A 91 -4.42 -10.85 7.21
CA ALA A 91 -5.64 -10.56 7.96
C ALA A 91 -6.92 -10.99 7.21
N ALA A 92 -7.00 -10.73 5.90
CA ALA A 92 -8.12 -11.15 5.07
C ALA A 92 -8.25 -12.68 5.00
N GLU A 93 -7.15 -13.41 4.86
CA GLU A 93 -7.17 -14.88 4.88
C GLU A 93 -7.63 -15.44 6.23
N GLN A 94 -7.18 -14.88 7.35
CA GLN A 94 -7.66 -15.28 8.69
C GLN A 94 -9.15 -14.96 8.91
N LEU A 95 -9.68 -13.93 8.25
CA LEU A 95 -11.11 -13.60 8.25
C LEU A 95 -11.94 -14.49 7.30
N GLY A 96 -11.29 -15.39 6.54
CA GLY A 96 -11.92 -16.37 5.67
C GLY A 96 -12.13 -15.91 4.22
N TYR A 97 -11.47 -14.85 3.78
CA TYR A 97 -11.46 -14.46 2.37
C TYR A 97 -10.48 -15.32 1.56
N THR A 98 -10.78 -15.53 0.28
CA THR A 98 -9.80 -16.07 -0.67
C THR A 98 -9.02 -14.91 -1.26
N VAL A 99 -7.69 -14.93 -1.10
CA VAL A 99 -6.80 -13.84 -1.52
C VAL A 99 -5.81 -14.33 -2.57
N ARG A 100 -5.69 -13.57 -3.66
CA ARG A 100 -4.66 -13.74 -4.69
C ARG A 100 -3.70 -12.56 -4.62
N ARG A 101 -2.42 -12.84 -4.43
CA ARG A 101 -1.35 -11.83 -4.41
C ARG A 101 -0.78 -11.67 -5.81
N LEU A 102 -0.72 -10.43 -6.31
CA LEU A 102 -0.36 -10.08 -7.67
C LEU A 102 0.72 -8.99 -7.70
N VAL A 103 1.33 -8.80 -8.87
CA VAL A 103 2.23 -7.67 -9.12
C VAL A 103 1.70 -6.77 -10.23
N ALA A 104 1.83 -5.47 -10.04
CA ALA A 104 1.46 -4.44 -10.98
C ALA A 104 2.67 -3.60 -11.41
N ARG A 105 2.52 -2.96 -12.57
CA ARG A 105 3.39 -1.91 -13.08
C ARG A 105 2.74 -0.56 -12.84
N VAL A 106 3.38 0.27 -12.03
CA VAL A 106 2.96 1.67 -11.83
C VAL A 106 3.28 2.47 -13.09
N GLN A 107 2.36 3.34 -13.50
CA GLN A 107 2.46 4.15 -14.73
C GLN A 107 2.81 3.26 -15.95
N PRO A 108 1.93 2.33 -16.35
CA PRO A 108 2.19 1.32 -17.38
C PRO A 108 2.53 1.90 -18.76
N GLN A 109 2.22 3.16 -19.01
CA GLN A 109 2.66 3.95 -20.15
C GLN A 109 4.18 4.22 -20.18
N LYS A 110 4.88 3.98 -19.06
CA LYS A 110 6.34 4.10 -18.92
C LYS A 110 7.00 2.71 -18.86
N ASN A 111 8.32 2.68 -19.06
CA ASN A 111 9.10 1.45 -19.17
C ASN A 111 9.47 0.77 -17.83
N GLY A 112 8.49 0.57 -16.96
CA GLY A 112 8.50 -0.48 -15.92
C GLY A 112 9.05 -0.07 -14.60
N PRO A 113 9.45 -0.96 -13.67
CA PRO A 113 9.31 -2.43 -13.62
C PRO A 113 7.93 -2.91 -13.08
N TYR A 114 7.76 -4.22 -12.91
CA TYR A 114 6.68 -4.81 -12.10
C TYR A 114 7.15 -4.95 -10.65
N THR A 115 6.76 -4.00 -9.80
CA THR A 115 7.24 -3.91 -8.40
C THR A 115 6.18 -3.37 -7.45
N HIS A 116 4.91 -3.36 -7.86
CA HIS A 116 3.83 -2.93 -6.98
C HIS A 116 2.98 -4.12 -6.58
N MET A 117 2.95 -4.45 -5.30
CA MET A 117 2.09 -5.53 -4.80
C MET A 117 0.64 -5.04 -4.76
N THR A 118 -0.24 -5.83 -5.37
CA THR A 118 -1.69 -5.61 -5.33
C THR A 118 -2.41 -6.93 -5.11
N LEU A 119 -3.66 -6.89 -4.66
CA LEU A 119 -4.41 -8.09 -4.29
C LEU A 119 -5.68 -8.21 -5.11
N VAL A 120 -6.10 -9.44 -5.37
CA VAL A 120 -7.48 -9.75 -5.74
C VAL A 120 -8.11 -10.57 -4.63
N VAL A 121 -9.24 -10.12 -4.10
CA VAL A 121 -9.95 -10.77 -3.00
C VAL A 121 -11.36 -11.14 -3.44
N GLU A 122 -11.77 -12.38 -3.18
CA GLU A 122 -13.12 -12.86 -3.48
C GLU A 122 -14.06 -12.58 -2.32
N ALA A 123 -15.18 -11.90 -2.60
CA ALA A 123 -16.23 -11.61 -1.64
C ALA A 123 -17.60 -11.61 -2.34
N ASP A 124 -18.61 -12.24 -1.74
CA ASP A 124 -19.97 -12.36 -2.27
C ASP A 124 -20.03 -12.85 -3.74
N GLY A 125 -19.12 -13.75 -4.12
CA GLY A 125 -19.02 -14.31 -5.48
C GLY A 125 -18.38 -13.39 -6.52
N VAL A 126 -17.83 -12.24 -6.11
CA VAL A 126 -17.18 -11.26 -6.98
C VAL A 126 -15.71 -11.07 -6.57
N GLN A 127 -14.84 -11.00 -7.56
CA GLN A 127 -13.44 -10.63 -7.37
C GLN A 127 -13.30 -9.12 -7.24
N HIS A 128 -12.49 -8.66 -6.28
CA HIS A 128 -12.22 -7.25 -6.06
C HIS A 128 -10.72 -7.00 -6.10
N LEU A 129 -10.28 -6.00 -6.88
CA LEU A 129 -8.96 -5.41 -6.72
C LEU A 129 -8.91 -4.70 -5.37
N VAL A 130 -7.97 -5.12 -4.52
CA VAL A 130 -7.68 -4.51 -3.22
C VAL A 130 -6.22 -4.05 -3.23
N ASP A 131 -6.03 -2.78 -2.92
CA ASP A 131 -4.74 -2.12 -2.99
C ASP A 131 -4.62 -1.16 -1.82
N VAL A 132 -4.14 -1.70 -0.71
CA VAL A 132 -3.91 -0.96 0.53
C VAL A 132 -2.50 -0.38 0.60
N GLY A 133 -1.69 -0.59 -0.44
CA GLY A 133 -0.25 -0.35 -0.46
C GLY A 133 0.21 0.64 -1.52
N PHE A 134 -0.69 1.18 -2.36
CA PHE A 134 -0.35 2.18 -3.38
C PHE A 134 -0.13 3.60 -2.81
N GLY A 135 -0.25 3.76 -1.49
CA GLY A 135 -0.24 5.07 -0.83
C GLY A 135 -1.55 5.79 -1.06
N ALA A 136 -1.51 6.98 -1.64
CA ALA A 136 -2.70 7.81 -1.80
C ALA A 136 -3.40 7.66 -3.17
N GLY A 137 -3.73 6.42 -3.57
CA GLY A 137 -4.45 6.19 -4.83
C GLY A 137 -5.59 5.17 -4.80
N MET A 138 -5.88 4.51 -3.68
CA MET A 138 -7.12 3.76 -3.52
C MET A 138 -7.52 3.75 -2.04
N LEU A 139 -8.80 3.93 -1.74
CA LEU A 139 -9.37 3.91 -0.39
C LEU A 139 -10.23 2.65 -0.15
N VAL A 140 -10.89 2.16 -1.19
CA VAL A 140 -11.86 1.06 -1.12
C VAL A 140 -11.67 0.07 -2.28
N PRO A 141 -12.03 -1.22 -2.12
CA PRO A 141 -11.91 -2.23 -3.15
C PRO A 141 -12.67 -1.86 -4.44
N MET A 142 -12.06 -2.17 -5.58
CA MET A 142 -12.69 -2.05 -6.91
C MET A 142 -13.23 -3.42 -7.33
N PRO A 143 -14.51 -3.57 -7.72
CA PRO A 143 -14.96 -4.82 -8.33
C PRO A 143 -14.18 -5.05 -9.64
N LEU A 144 -13.73 -6.28 -9.85
CA LEU A 144 -12.97 -6.71 -11.03
C LEU A 144 -13.91 -6.91 -12.23
N VAL A 145 -14.57 -5.83 -12.63
CA VAL A 145 -15.57 -5.75 -13.71
C VAL A 145 -15.12 -4.66 -14.67
N ASP A 146 -15.10 -4.98 -15.96
CA ASP A 146 -14.69 -4.02 -16.99
C ASP A 146 -15.59 -2.78 -17.01
N GLY A 147 -14.97 -1.61 -17.00
CA GLY A 147 -15.66 -0.32 -16.95
C GLY A 147 -16.19 0.08 -15.58
N ALA A 148 -15.95 -0.71 -14.52
CA ALA A 148 -16.40 -0.34 -13.18
C ALA A 148 -15.77 0.98 -12.73
N VAL A 149 -16.62 1.90 -12.24
CA VAL A 149 -16.19 3.18 -11.67
C VAL A 149 -16.54 3.22 -10.19
N VAL A 150 -15.57 3.57 -9.34
CA VAL A 150 -15.76 3.71 -7.89
C VAL A 150 -15.11 5.00 -7.44
N ASP A 151 -15.80 5.72 -6.54
CA ASP A 151 -15.21 6.85 -5.85
C ASP A 151 -14.15 6.39 -4.85
N GLN A 152 -12.94 6.93 -5.00
CA GLN A 152 -11.80 6.68 -4.11
C GLN A 152 -11.47 7.97 -3.39
N ALA A 153 -12.21 8.26 -2.32
CA ALA A 153 -12.02 9.44 -1.48
C ALA A 153 -12.30 10.79 -2.19
N GLY A 154 -13.29 10.82 -3.09
CA GLY A 154 -13.62 11.97 -3.93
C GLY A 154 -12.97 11.96 -5.31
N TRP A 155 -12.04 11.04 -5.59
CA TRP A 155 -11.47 10.86 -6.92
C TRP A 155 -12.08 9.62 -7.60
N PRO A 156 -12.87 9.77 -8.67
CA PRO A 156 -13.37 8.63 -9.42
C PRO A 156 -12.23 7.82 -10.03
N HIS A 157 -12.26 6.51 -9.81
CA HIS A 157 -11.35 5.57 -10.43
C HIS A 157 -12.11 4.57 -11.28
N ARG A 158 -11.50 4.14 -12.38
CA ARG A 158 -12.07 3.17 -13.32
C ARG A 158 -11.16 1.96 -13.45
N LEU A 159 -11.75 0.78 -13.52
CA LEU A 159 -11.04 -0.44 -13.88
C LEU A 159 -11.38 -0.84 -15.31
N VAL A 160 -10.37 -1.09 -16.14
CA VAL A 160 -10.53 -1.42 -17.56
C VAL A 160 -9.80 -2.73 -17.86
N ALA A 161 -10.49 -3.65 -18.52
CA ALA A 161 -9.88 -4.85 -19.08
C ALA A 161 -9.16 -4.50 -20.39
N ASP A 162 -7.92 -4.97 -20.55
CA ASP A 162 -7.07 -4.74 -21.71
C ASP A 162 -6.32 -6.03 -22.06
N GLY A 163 -6.93 -6.86 -22.90
CA GLY A 163 -6.40 -8.19 -23.23
C GLY A 163 -6.31 -9.10 -22.00
N ASP A 164 -5.10 -9.50 -21.63
CA ASP A 164 -4.80 -10.31 -20.44
C ASP A 164 -4.52 -9.48 -19.17
N ARG A 165 -4.66 -8.15 -19.27
CA ARG A 165 -4.34 -7.21 -18.20
C ARG A 165 -5.57 -6.45 -17.74
N TRP A 166 -5.44 -5.91 -16.54
CA TRP A 166 -6.34 -4.90 -15.98
C TRP A 166 -5.57 -3.60 -15.78
N ARG A 167 -6.22 -2.46 -16.03
CA ARG A 167 -5.70 -1.11 -15.75
C ARG A 167 -6.58 -0.42 -14.73
N LEU A 168 -5.98 0.05 -13.64
CA LEU A 168 -6.60 1.01 -12.74
C LEU A 168 -6.30 2.42 -13.26
N GLN A 169 -7.35 3.22 -13.44
CA GLN A 169 -7.28 4.58 -13.93
C GLN A 169 -7.89 5.55 -12.91
N LYS A 170 -7.35 6.76 -12.85
CA LYS A 170 -7.92 7.87 -12.10
C LYS A 170 -8.47 8.91 -13.06
N GLN A 171 -9.60 9.52 -12.75
CA GLN A 171 -10.13 10.64 -13.50
C GLN A 171 -9.35 11.93 -13.17
N GLU A 172 -8.88 12.63 -14.20
CA GLU A 172 -8.20 13.92 -14.13
C GLU A 172 -8.86 14.87 -15.13
N GLY A 173 -9.76 15.74 -14.64
CA GLY A 173 -10.63 16.52 -15.53
C GLY A 173 -11.58 15.60 -16.31
N ASP A 174 -11.58 15.73 -17.63
CA ASP A 174 -12.36 14.87 -18.53
C ASP A 174 -11.61 13.60 -18.98
N ASP A 175 -10.32 13.49 -18.63
CA ASP A 175 -9.44 12.40 -19.05
C ASP A 175 -9.28 11.33 -17.96
N TRP A 176 -8.87 10.14 -18.41
CA TRP A 176 -8.53 9.00 -17.54
C TRP A 176 -7.04 8.68 -17.65
N THR A 177 -6.33 8.79 -16.53
CA THR A 177 -4.89 8.52 -16.45
C THR A 177 -4.63 7.16 -15.83
N ASP A 178 -3.80 6.33 -16.49
CA ASP A 178 -3.39 5.04 -15.96
C ASP A 178 -2.52 5.20 -14.69
N LEU A 179 -2.97 4.59 -13.58
CA LEU A 179 -2.22 4.50 -12.34
C LEU A 179 -1.30 3.29 -12.32
N HIS A 180 -1.85 2.09 -12.51
CA HIS A 180 -1.08 0.86 -12.63
C HIS A 180 -1.82 -0.20 -13.45
N ALA A 181 -1.07 -1.16 -13.98
CA ALA A 181 -1.61 -2.31 -14.70
C ALA A 181 -1.06 -3.65 -14.18
N PHE A 182 -1.88 -4.68 -14.16
CA PHE A 182 -1.54 -6.01 -13.64
C PHE A 182 -2.17 -7.13 -14.46
N THR A 183 -1.59 -8.33 -14.38
CA THR A 183 -2.22 -9.57 -14.84
C THR A 183 -2.72 -10.36 -13.63
N LEU A 184 -3.52 -11.39 -13.86
CA LEU A 184 -4.04 -12.26 -12.78
C LEU A 184 -3.08 -13.41 -12.41
N THR A 185 -1.82 -13.31 -12.81
CA THR A 185 -0.76 -14.29 -12.50
C THR A 185 -0.43 -14.21 -11.00
N PRO A 186 -0.65 -15.30 -10.24
CA PRO A 186 -0.31 -15.30 -8.81
C PRO A 186 1.20 -15.17 -8.62
N MET A 187 1.58 -14.42 -7.58
CA MET A 187 2.96 -14.28 -7.14
C MET A 187 3.24 -15.17 -5.94
N HIS A 188 4.50 -15.55 -5.79
CA HIS A 188 5.06 -16.21 -4.62
C HIS A 188 5.80 -15.19 -3.75
N ARG A 189 6.02 -15.54 -2.48
CA ARG A 189 6.73 -14.68 -1.52
C ARG A 189 8.12 -14.30 -2.03
N ILE A 190 8.82 -15.26 -2.64
CA ILE A 190 10.16 -15.04 -3.19
C ILE A 190 10.18 -14.00 -4.31
N ASP A 191 9.10 -13.86 -5.09
CA ASP A 191 9.00 -12.83 -6.12
C ASP A 191 9.04 -11.44 -5.49
N TYR A 192 8.32 -11.26 -4.38
CA TYR A 192 8.35 -10.00 -3.63
C TYR A 192 9.70 -9.75 -2.97
N GLU A 193 10.45 -10.77 -2.54
CA GLU A 193 11.80 -10.57 -2.01
C GLU A 193 12.75 -10.02 -3.10
N VAL A 194 12.62 -10.52 -4.34
CA VAL A 194 13.35 -10.01 -5.51
C VAL A 194 12.92 -8.58 -5.84
N TYR A 195 11.61 -8.31 -5.91
CA TYR A 195 11.10 -6.98 -6.22
C TYR A 195 11.44 -5.96 -5.13
N HIS A 196 11.35 -6.35 -3.86
CA HIS A 196 11.76 -5.57 -2.70
C HIS A 196 13.23 -5.18 -2.78
N HIS A 197 14.12 -6.11 -3.14
CA HIS A 197 15.53 -5.79 -3.30
C HIS A 197 15.76 -4.66 -4.30
N TYR A 198 15.08 -4.68 -5.46
CA TYR A 198 15.14 -3.55 -6.39
C TYR A 198 14.59 -2.27 -5.76
N THR A 199 13.37 -2.32 -5.20
CA THR A 199 12.69 -1.15 -4.65
C THR A 199 13.45 -0.51 -3.48
N SER A 200 14.11 -1.30 -2.63
CA SER A 200 14.74 -0.84 -1.39
C SER A 200 16.24 -0.58 -1.49
N THR A 201 16.94 -1.03 -2.55
CA THR A 201 18.40 -0.88 -2.64
C THR A 201 18.91 -0.36 -3.97
N HIS A 202 18.14 -0.49 -5.06
CA HIS A 202 18.64 -0.11 -6.38
C HIS A 202 18.73 1.43 -6.51
N PRO A 203 19.82 2.01 -7.04
CA PRO A 203 19.99 3.46 -7.15
C PRO A 203 19.01 4.14 -8.12
N ARG A 204 18.35 3.36 -8.98
CA ARG A 204 17.26 3.82 -9.87
C ARG A 204 15.86 3.64 -9.27
N SER A 205 15.75 3.12 -8.05
CA SER A 205 14.47 3.08 -7.36
C SER A 205 14.07 4.51 -6.95
N PRO A 206 12.81 4.91 -7.13
CA PRO A 206 12.34 6.20 -6.60
C PRO A 206 12.33 6.25 -5.06
N PHE A 207 12.49 5.11 -4.38
CA PHE A 207 12.36 5.00 -2.92
C PHE A 207 13.69 5.00 -2.14
N THR A 208 14.85 4.98 -2.80
CA THR A 208 16.17 4.92 -2.10
C THR A 208 16.81 6.28 -1.88
N GLY A 209 16.47 7.28 -2.70
CA GLY A 209 17.13 8.60 -2.69
C GLY A 209 16.36 9.73 -2.04
N GLN A 210 15.11 9.52 -1.63
CA GLN A 210 14.28 10.56 -1.03
C GLN A 210 13.16 9.97 -0.18
N LEU A 211 12.61 10.78 0.73
CA LEU A 211 11.40 10.43 1.46
C LEU A 211 10.20 10.37 0.51
N VAL A 212 9.36 9.37 0.69
CA VAL A 212 8.05 9.24 0.06
C VAL A 212 7.08 8.79 1.14
N ILE A 213 6.26 9.73 1.60
CA ILE A 213 5.28 9.50 2.65
C ILE A 213 3.93 9.97 2.14
N MET A 214 2.88 9.18 2.34
CA MET A 214 1.55 9.51 1.85
C MET A 214 0.47 9.19 2.86
N ARG A 215 -0.54 10.06 2.93
CA ARG A 215 -1.81 9.85 3.61
C ARG A 215 -2.96 10.13 2.66
N LEU A 216 -3.99 9.31 2.78
CA LEU A 216 -5.24 9.43 2.06
C LEU A 216 -6.39 9.36 3.06
N GLU A 217 -7.24 10.36 2.99
CA GLU A 217 -8.49 10.49 3.75
C GLU A 217 -9.60 10.92 2.78
N GLU A 218 -10.84 10.83 3.25
CA GLU A 218 -12.00 11.27 2.48
C GLU A 218 -11.82 12.75 2.04
N GLY A 219 -11.66 12.99 0.75
CA GLY A 219 -11.49 14.32 0.18
C GLY A 219 -10.12 14.98 0.41
N LEU A 220 -9.12 14.25 0.90
CA LEU A 220 -7.81 14.82 1.21
C LEU A 220 -6.67 13.82 0.94
N SER A 221 -5.72 14.22 0.11
CA SER A 221 -4.47 13.50 -0.11
C SER A 221 -3.30 14.38 0.29
N ARG A 222 -2.42 13.87 1.16
CA ARG A 222 -1.22 14.57 1.65
C ARG A 222 0.00 13.72 1.37
N LYS A 223 1.04 14.31 0.79
CA LYS A 223 2.24 13.59 0.36
C LYS A 223 3.49 14.40 0.70
N LEU A 224 4.52 13.78 1.25
CA LEU A 224 5.87 14.33 1.31
C LEU A 224 6.75 13.54 0.35
N VAL A 225 7.25 14.19 -0.69
CA VAL A 225 8.14 13.59 -1.70
C VAL A 225 9.43 14.42 -1.76
N GLY A 226 10.52 13.86 -1.22
CA GLY A 226 11.72 14.63 -0.91
C GLY A 226 11.39 15.74 0.08
N GLU A 227 11.50 16.98 -0.37
CA GLU A 227 11.19 18.18 0.41
C GLU A 227 9.79 18.75 0.12
N GLU A 228 9.12 18.24 -0.91
CA GLU A 228 7.87 18.81 -1.39
C GLU A 228 6.70 18.18 -0.65
N PHE A 229 6.04 18.98 0.20
CA PHE A 229 4.77 18.63 0.82
C PHE A 229 3.62 19.07 -0.06
N ILE A 230 2.87 18.10 -0.54
CA ILE A 230 1.80 18.25 -1.53
C ILE A 230 0.48 17.92 -0.86
N VAL A 231 -0.47 18.85 -0.93
CA VAL A 231 -1.85 18.66 -0.48
C VAL A 231 -2.78 18.74 -1.69
N GLU A 232 -3.52 17.67 -1.96
CA GLU A 232 -4.44 17.53 -3.09
C GLU A 232 -5.87 17.31 -2.59
N ARG A 233 -6.84 17.96 -3.24
CA ARG A 233 -8.28 17.82 -2.98
C ARG A 233 -9.04 17.40 -4.26
N PRO A 234 -10.23 16.78 -4.14
CA PRO A 234 -11.02 16.32 -5.28
C PRO A 234 -11.40 17.38 -6.30
N ASP A 235 -11.53 18.64 -5.89
CA ASP A 235 -11.89 19.77 -6.74
C ASP A 235 -10.74 20.22 -7.68
N GLY A 236 -9.60 19.52 -7.64
CA GLY A 236 -8.40 19.85 -8.41
C GLY A 236 -7.47 20.83 -7.70
N THR A 237 -7.84 21.35 -6.51
CA THR A 237 -6.97 22.19 -5.71
C THR A 237 -5.74 21.39 -5.29
N LYS A 238 -4.57 21.93 -5.62
CA LYS A 238 -3.26 21.37 -5.27
C LYS A 238 -2.36 22.46 -4.72
N GLU A 239 -1.89 22.25 -3.50
CA GLU A 239 -0.92 23.11 -2.83
C GLU A 239 0.39 22.35 -2.72
N THR A 240 1.51 23.06 -2.88
CA THR A 240 2.84 22.47 -2.76
C THR A 240 3.73 23.43 -1.98
N THR A 241 4.36 22.92 -0.94
CA THR A 241 5.24 23.68 -0.04
C THR A 241 6.52 22.90 0.19
N THR A 242 7.67 23.54 -0.01
CA THR A 242 8.98 22.97 0.36
C THR A 242 9.14 23.00 1.88
N ILE A 243 9.51 21.87 2.48
CA ILE A 243 9.65 21.70 3.93
C ILE A 243 11.13 21.80 4.31
N PRO A 244 11.53 22.82 5.10
CA PRO A 244 12.90 22.91 5.56
C PRO A 244 13.18 21.90 6.69
N PRO A 245 14.46 21.55 6.96
CA PRO A 245 14.84 20.56 7.96
C PRO A 245 14.21 20.76 9.34
N GLU A 246 14.11 22.00 9.83
CA GLU A 246 13.52 22.33 11.13
C GLU A 246 12.02 22.04 11.24
N ARG A 247 11.34 21.87 10.10
CA ARG A 247 9.91 21.52 10.03
C ARG A 247 9.66 20.04 9.72
N LEU A 248 10.71 19.25 9.49
CA LEU A 248 10.56 17.85 9.07
C LEU A 248 9.79 17.01 10.11
N ASP A 249 10.19 17.02 11.39
CA ASP A 249 9.52 16.21 12.43
C ASP A 249 8.03 16.56 12.56
N ALA A 250 7.70 17.85 12.57
CA ALA A 250 6.31 18.30 12.64
C ALA A 250 5.49 17.80 11.43
N THR A 251 6.08 17.84 10.23
CA THR A 251 5.43 17.36 8.99
C THR A 251 5.26 15.85 8.99
N LEU A 252 6.25 15.10 9.48
CA LEU A 252 6.15 13.65 9.64
C LEU A 252 5.02 13.26 10.59
N ARG A 253 4.89 13.96 11.72
CA ARG A 253 3.79 13.76 12.68
C ARG A 253 2.43 14.09 12.09
N GLU A 254 2.33 15.14 11.27
CA GLU A 254 1.11 15.48 10.53
C GLU A 254 0.67 14.36 9.57
N LEU A 255 1.63 13.57 9.09
CA LEU A 255 1.44 12.39 8.25
C LEU A 255 1.38 11.06 9.04
N ASP A 256 1.20 11.12 10.37
CA ASP A 256 1.16 9.98 11.28
C ASP A 256 2.44 9.12 11.32
N VAL A 257 3.57 9.68 10.90
CA VAL A 257 4.90 9.04 10.98
C VAL A 257 5.65 9.62 12.19
N ILE A 258 5.75 8.81 13.25
CA ILE A 258 6.44 9.20 14.48
C ILE A 258 7.78 8.48 14.55
N LEU A 259 8.87 9.24 14.52
CA LEU A 259 10.23 8.71 14.61
C LEU A 259 10.75 8.78 16.05
N THR A 260 11.67 7.87 16.38
CA THR A 260 12.52 8.03 17.57
C THR A 260 13.51 9.18 17.38
N GLU A 261 14.09 9.69 18.48
CA GLU A 261 15.11 10.75 18.42
C GLU A 261 16.32 10.35 17.54
N ASP A 262 16.76 9.08 17.63
CA ASP A 262 17.87 8.54 16.82
C ASP A 262 17.50 8.43 15.34
N GLU A 263 16.30 7.93 15.01
CA GLU A 263 15.81 7.86 13.63
C GLU A 263 15.70 9.26 13.00
N LEU A 264 15.15 10.23 13.75
CA LEU A 264 15.02 11.61 13.29
C LEU A 264 16.39 12.26 13.07
N ALA A 265 17.33 12.10 14.01
CA ALA A 265 18.68 12.62 13.88
C ALA A 265 19.39 12.05 12.65
N LYS A 266 19.30 10.73 12.41
CA LYS A 266 19.85 10.10 11.20
C LYS A 266 19.18 10.61 9.93
N LEU A 267 17.85 10.75 9.95
CA LEU A 267 17.11 11.22 8.78
C LEU A 267 17.50 12.64 8.39
N LEU A 268 17.66 13.54 9.37
CA LEU A 268 18.09 14.93 9.14
C LEU A 268 19.48 15.03 8.49
N THR A 269 20.37 14.03 8.68
CA THR A 269 21.66 14.01 7.97
C THR A 269 21.56 13.60 6.50
N ARG A 270 20.44 12.99 6.10
CA ARG A 270 20.14 12.56 4.73
C ARG A 270 19.14 13.47 4.02
N TYR A 271 18.46 14.33 4.77
CA TYR A 271 17.50 15.30 4.25
C TYR A 271 18.25 16.47 3.60
N PRO A 272 17.80 16.99 2.45
CA PRO A 272 18.45 18.15 1.85
C PRO A 272 18.38 19.37 2.76
N SER A 273 19.36 20.28 2.60
CA SER A 273 19.50 21.52 3.38
C SER A 273 19.00 22.73 2.62
#